data_AF-A0A4Q9LPN6-F1
#
_entry.id   AF-A0A4Q9LPN6-F1
#
_cell.length_a   1.000
_cell.length_b   1.000
_cell.length_c   1.000
_cell.angle_alpha   90.00
_cell.angle_beta   90.00
_cell.angle_gamma   90.00
#
_symmetry.space_group_name_H-M   'P 1'
#
loop_
_entity.id
_entity.type
_entity.pdbx_description
1 polymer ?
#
loop_
_entity_poly.entity_id
_entity_poly.type
_entity_poly.pdbx_seq_one_letter_code
_entity_poly.pdbx_strand_id
1 'polypeptide(L)'
;KYIFYDENLILLEKNNETYNKKHFDKHIPYKSLLINSYKAFQILENILNNPNILHMLEFLLNEMNIKSIIFDNFQIFKILDSNMKIYILSMNIFKSITISHFKWSSSWLFLRKHIFSDKKNIEFLSLKNLKISKSDLEVICKKQKFKGLVLHNIKILENTNKNDLFFGLGVRLEYINFKNVEIYEGWWKEFFQLVHIRIIIISFYTYSSQEKFIKEFIRGNTPNELLYLELDFCYSSISKDFCNSLHHFKSLITLKLYGYQLDQNTHFFSHAFESMDKLENLTVQSCDFNRDLFNSFFQKRSLKSLHFQSLSAKKEILKIDLLDNYKSLLKLNLWNLKINETSLIEIFKLENLILLSLNFCTFETNRNSNSIYFKSKNLKSLYLNDIDLANIYTPELFNNLEHLERLDLSFCKLKPSNLIKLNFMCNSTLKIFSFESGVVDSNYIERLRDFEILNALNLSRCKLYKCSFCELGTACRFFITLEYLNLSHVKTNINDLAYLKFFKNLKNLYISLSDFYLSENFFYVLLPIKKFFKKNLFIETNSTMVSKYIYEENPNDGFF
;
A
#
# COMPACT_ATOMS: atom_id res chain seq x y z
N LYS A 1 -5.95 14.61 -22.43
CA LYS A 1 -4.94 13.54 -22.60
C LYS A 1 -5.37 12.32 -21.80
N TYR A 2 -4.91 11.10 -22.14
CA TYR A 2 -5.29 9.91 -21.39
C TYR A 2 -4.10 8.98 -21.12
N ILE A 3 -4.19 8.20 -20.03
CA ILE A 3 -3.27 7.11 -19.68
C ILE A 3 -4.06 5.96 -19.04
N PHE A 4 -3.44 4.78 -18.97
CA PHE A 4 -3.95 3.64 -18.22
C PHE A 4 -3.12 3.36 -16.98
N TYR A 5 -3.80 2.99 -15.89
CA TYR A 5 -3.17 2.51 -14.66
C TYR A 5 -4.02 1.40 -14.06
N ASP A 6 -3.45 0.20 -13.92
CA ASP A 6 -4.16 -1.00 -13.43
C ASP A 6 -5.54 -1.17 -14.10
N GLU A 7 -5.56 -1.07 -15.44
CA GLU A 7 -6.78 -1.15 -16.29
C GLU A 7 -7.82 -0.02 -16.10
N ASN A 8 -7.51 1.00 -15.30
CA ASN A 8 -8.33 2.20 -15.15
C ASN A 8 -7.93 3.26 -16.17
N LEU A 9 -8.93 3.94 -16.76
CA LEU A 9 -8.72 5.04 -17.70
C LEU A 9 -8.61 6.36 -16.94
N ILE A 10 -7.54 7.11 -17.17
CA ILE A 10 -7.29 8.38 -16.49
C ILE A 10 -7.20 9.49 -17.52
N LEU A 11 -8.05 10.52 -17.37
CA LEU A 11 -8.06 11.73 -18.17
C LEU A 11 -7.31 12.86 -17.44
N LEU A 12 -6.31 13.41 -18.13
CA LEU A 12 -5.41 14.45 -17.64
C LEU A 12 -5.51 15.71 -18.50
N GLU A 13 -5.29 16.88 -17.89
CA GLU A 13 -5.16 18.16 -18.61
C GLU A 13 -3.84 18.18 -19.39
N LYS A 14 -2.72 17.80 -18.76
CA LYS A 14 -1.35 17.91 -19.32
C LYS A 14 -0.56 16.61 -19.20
N ASN A 15 0.57 16.52 -19.94
CA ASN A 15 1.53 15.42 -19.73
C ASN A 15 2.17 15.57 -18.34
N ASN A 16 2.47 14.45 -17.68
CA ASN A 16 3.13 14.39 -16.37
C ASN A 16 2.33 14.98 -15.19
N GLU A 17 1.04 15.23 -15.36
CA GLU A 17 0.16 15.62 -14.25
C GLU A 17 0.06 14.47 -13.24
N THR A 18 0.21 14.80 -11.95
CA THR A 18 0.09 13.81 -10.88
C THR A 18 -1.38 13.53 -10.59
N TYR A 19 -1.67 12.25 -10.33
CA TYR A 19 -3.00 11.80 -9.93
C TYR A 19 -2.88 10.88 -8.71
N ASN A 20 -3.91 10.88 -7.87
CA ASN A 20 -3.88 10.13 -6.63
C ASN A 20 -4.44 8.70 -6.80
N LYS A 21 -3.54 7.72 -6.82
CA LYS A 21 -3.88 6.30 -6.93
C LYS A 21 -4.78 5.78 -5.81
N LYS A 22 -4.85 6.46 -4.66
CA LYS A 22 -5.75 6.10 -3.54
C LYS A 22 -7.24 6.31 -3.86
N HIS A 23 -7.56 6.85 -5.04
CA HIS A 23 -8.94 6.92 -5.50
C HIS A 23 -9.51 5.57 -5.95
N PHE A 24 -8.66 4.66 -6.43
CA PHE A 24 -9.06 3.31 -6.84
C PHE A 24 -9.17 2.40 -5.62
N ASP A 25 -10.41 2.17 -5.16
CA ASP A 25 -10.69 1.31 -4.02
C ASP A 25 -10.81 -0.16 -4.46
N LYS A 26 -9.93 -1.02 -3.94
CA LYS A 26 -9.89 -2.46 -4.26
C LYS A 26 -11.16 -3.23 -3.89
N HIS A 27 -12.00 -2.68 -3.02
CA HIS A 27 -13.27 -3.30 -2.60
C HIS A 27 -14.46 -2.87 -3.48
N ILE A 28 -14.25 -1.93 -4.41
CA ILE A 28 -15.24 -1.56 -5.42
C ILE A 28 -14.92 -2.38 -6.69
N PRO A 29 -15.82 -3.27 -7.15
CA PRO A 29 -15.52 -4.27 -8.18
C PRO A 29 -15.62 -3.70 -9.62
N TYR A 30 -15.30 -2.43 -9.81
CA TYR A 30 -15.48 -1.73 -11.08
C TYR A 30 -14.22 -1.00 -11.49
N LYS A 31 -13.79 -1.19 -12.74
CA LYS A 31 -12.78 -0.33 -13.37
C LYS A 31 -13.32 1.09 -13.45
N SER A 32 -12.42 2.06 -13.31
CA SER A 32 -12.76 3.46 -13.16
C SER A 32 -12.30 4.33 -14.34
N LEU A 33 -13.14 5.29 -14.70
CA LEU A 33 -12.77 6.49 -15.43
C LEU A 33 -12.45 7.60 -14.42
N LEU A 34 -11.18 8.01 -14.31
CA LEU A 34 -10.75 9.12 -13.49
C LEU A 34 -10.63 10.40 -14.31
N ILE A 35 -11.31 11.47 -13.88
CA ILE A 35 -11.17 12.81 -14.41
C ILE A 35 -10.40 13.64 -13.37
N ASN A 36 -9.12 13.93 -13.65
CA ASN A 36 -8.16 14.41 -12.66
C ASN A 36 -8.21 15.94 -12.39
N SER A 37 -9.04 16.68 -13.14
CA SER A 37 -9.20 18.11 -12.92
C SER A 37 -10.50 18.65 -13.51
N TYR A 38 -10.94 19.81 -13.02
CA TYR A 38 -12.11 20.49 -13.56
C TYR A 38 -11.94 20.90 -15.04
N LYS A 39 -10.73 21.27 -15.46
CA LYS A 39 -10.48 21.62 -16.88
C LYS A 39 -10.58 20.39 -17.78
N ALA A 40 -10.03 19.25 -17.36
CA ALA A 40 -10.19 18.00 -18.10
C ALA A 40 -11.68 17.63 -18.22
N PHE A 41 -12.46 17.84 -17.15
CA PHE A 41 -13.90 17.69 -17.17
C PHE A 41 -14.59 18.64 -18.17
N GLN A 42 -14.26 19.93 -18.17
CA GLN A 42 -14.86 20.89 -19.10
C GLN A 42 -14.57 20.55 -20.57
N ILE A 43 -13.33 20.15 -20.87
CA ILE A 43 -12.95 19.71 -22.21
C ILE A 43 -13.76 18.47 -22.61
N LEU A 44 -13.86 17.49 -21.70
CA LEU A 44 -14.65 16.29 -21.94
C LEU A 44 -16.13 16.62 -22.20
N GLU A 45 -16.76 17.42 -21.35
CA GLU A 45 -18.17 17.80 -21.50
C GLU A 45 -18.44 18.57 -22.80
N ASN A 46 -17.52 19.45 -23.22
CA ASN A 46 -17.62 20.14 -24.51
C ASN A 46 -17.57 19.17 -25.69
N ILE A 47 -16.74 18.12 -25.61
CA ILE A 47 -16.65 17.06 -26.62
C ILE A 47 -17.92 16.20 -26.62
N LEU A 48 -18.41 15.83 -25.43
CA LEU A 48 -19.60 14.98 -25.25
C LEU A 48 -20.92 15.69 -25.55
N ASN A 49 -20.89 17.00 -25.77
CA ASN A 49 -22.03 17.74 -26.32
C ASN A 49 -22.44 17.22 -27.71
N ASN A 50 -21.52 16.56 -28.44
CA ASN A 50 -21.86 15.83 -29.65
C ASN A 50 -22.45 14.44 -29.29
N PRO A 51 -23.71 14.15 -29.65
CA PRO A 51 -24.38 12.90 -29.27
C PRO A 51 -23.71 11.66 -29.85
N ASN A 52 -23.11 11.74 -31.04
CA ASN A 52 -22.39 10.61 -31.63
C ASN A 52 -21.15 10.26 -30.81
N ILE A 53 -20.41 11.27 -30.35
CA ILE A 53 -19.22 11.06 -29.51
C ILE A 53 -19.63 10.53 -28.14
N LEU A 54 -20.74 11.02 -27.58
CA LEU A 54 -21.31 10.50 -26.34
C LEU A 54 -21.61 9.00 -26.44
N HIS A 55 -22.34 8.58 -27.48
CA HIS A 55 -22.67 7.17 -27.70
C HIS A 55 -21.45 6.30 -27.98
N MET A 56 -20.48 6.79 -28.76
CA MET A 56 -19.22 6.06 -28.98
C MET A 56 -18.43 5.88 -27.68
N LEU A 57 -18.33 6.92 -26.84
CA LEU A 57 -17.66 6.80 -25.56
C LEU A 57 -18.41 5.83 -24.62
N GLU A 58 -19.74 5.90 -24.57
CA GLU A 58 -20.56 4.98 -23.78
C GLU A 58 -20.33 3.52 -24.21
N PHE A 59 -20.30 3.24 -25.51
CA PHE A 59 -19.98 1.93 -26.06
C PHE A 59 -18.58 1.45 -25.65
N LEU A 60 -17.56 2.30 -25.82
CA LEU A 60 -16.17 1.95 -25.46
C LEU A 60 -16.01 1.66 -23.98
N LEU A 61 -16.63 2.47 -23.10
CA LEU A 61 -16.56 2.26 -21.65
C LEU A 61 -17.23 0.93 -21.26
N ASN A 62 -18.32 0.54 -21.92
CA ASN A 62 -18.96 -0.76 -21.72
C ASN A 62 -18.06 -1.92 -22.15
N GLU A 63 -17.46 -1.86 -23.35
CA GLU A 63 -16.53 -2.89 -23.86
C GLU A 63 -15.31 -3.06 -22.94
N MET A 64 -14.83 -1.97 -22.36
CA MET A 64 -13.72 -1.98 -21.40
C MET A 64 -14.14 -2.38 -19.97
N ASN A 65 -15.44 -2.59 -19.73
CA ASN A 65 -16.04 -2.85 -18.44
C ASN A 65 -15.74 -1.75 -17.39
N ILE A 66 -15.68 -0.48 -17.83
CA ILE A 66 -15.54 0.68 -16.97
C ILE A 66 -16.92 1.11 -16.49
N LYS A 67 -17.20 0.85 -15.20
CA LYS A 67 -18.50 1.10 -14.56
C LYS A 67 -18.39 2.01 -13.33
N SER A 68 -17.20 2.56 -13.07
CA SER A 68 -16.96 3.55 -12.02
C SER A 68 -16.49 4.86 -12.64
N ILE A 69 -16.95 5.98 -12.10
CA ILE A 69 -16.48 7.32 -12.47
C ILE A 69 -15.94 8.05 -11.24
N ILE A 70 -14.79 8.70 -11.40
CA ILE A 70 -14.10 9.42 -10.35
C ILE A 70 -13.87 10.86 -10.80
N PHE A 71 -14.39 11.80 -10.01
CA PHE A 71 -14.16 13.23 -10.16
C PHE A 71 -13.17 13.67 -9.06
N ASP A 72 -11.98 14.10 -9.45
CA ASP A 72 -10.97 14.61 -8.51
C ASP A 72 -10.54 16.05 -8.84
N ASN A 73 -10.15 16.78 -7.80
CA ASN A 73 -9.63 18.15 -7.87
C ASN A 73 -10.55 19.14 -8.62
N PHE A 74 -11.84 19.10 -8.30
CA PHE A 74 -12.82 20.05 -8.80
C PHE A 74 -12.75 21.37 -8.01
N GLN A 75 -11.79 22.21 -8.39
CA GLN A 75 -11.70 23.60 -7.95
C GLN A 75 -12.55 24.47 -8.87
N ILE A 76 -13.85 24.48 -8.61
CA ILE A 76 -14.80 25.25 -9.40
C ILE A 76 -14.80 26.69 -8.85
N PHE A 77 -14.20 27.62 -9.59
CA PHE A 77 -14.27 29.06 -9.28
C PHE A 77 -15.47 29.77 -9.94
N LYS A 78 -16.21 29.10 -10.83
CA LYS A 78 -17.37 29.65 -11.54
C LYS A 78 -18.62 28.84 -11.27
N ILE A 79 -19.73 29.51 -10.98
CA ILE A 79 -21.03 28.88 -10.71
C ILE A 79 -21.35 27.97 -11.89
N LEU A 80 -21.40 26.64 -11.63
CA LEU A 80 -22.10 25.76 -12.54
C LEU A 80 -23.55 26.21 -12.45
N ASP A 81 -24.03 26.89 -13.49
CA ASP A 81 -25.42 27.28 -13.57
C ASP A 81 -26.25 26.03 -13.27
N SER A 82 -27.22 26.19 -12.38
CA SER A 82 -28.12 25.12 -11.95
C SER A 82 -28.75 24.37 -13.13
N ASN A 83 -28.79 24.95 -14.33
CA ASN A 83 -29.34 24.38 -15.56
C ASN A 83 -28.35 23.61 -16.46
N MET A 84 -27.06 23.54 -16.11
CA MET A 84 -26.07 22.84 -16.94
C MET A 84 -26.31 21.33 -16.98
N LYS A 85 -26.50 20.76 -18.18
CA LYS A 85 -26.58 19.31 -18.38
C LYS A 85 -25.16 18.73 -18.33
N ILE A 86 -24.99 17.64 -17.58
CA ILE A 86 -23.73 16.90 -17.50
C ILE A 86 -23.87 15.64 -18.35
N TYR A 87 -23.23 15.63 -19.51
CA TYR A 87 -23.32 14.60 -20.53
C TYR A 87 -22.70 13.28 -20.09
N ILE A 88 -21.51 13.28 -19.47
CA ILE A 88 -20.90 12.03 -18.99
C ILE A 88 -21.82 11.30 -18.01
N LEU A 89 -22.49 12.05 -17.15
CA LEU A 89 -23.43 11.53 -16.18
C LEU A 89 -24.79 11.13 -16.78
N SER A 90 -25.06 11.42 -18.05
CA SER A 90 -26.26 10.93 -18.74
C SER A 90 -26.12 9.48 -19.22
N MET A 91 -24.89 8.95 -19.27
CA MET A 91 -24.64 7.53 -19.55
C MET A 91 -25.13 6.68 -18.38
N ASN A 92 -25.97 5.69 -18.67
CA ASN A 92 -26.55 4.80 -17.64
C ASN A 92 -25.67 3.57 -17.37
N ILE A 93 -24.35 3.70 -17.55
CA ILE A 93 -23.36 2.62 -17.40
C ILE A 93 -22.70 2.60 -16.01
N PHE A 94 -22.66 3.76 -15.34
CA PHE A 94 -21.93 3.91 -14.10
C PHE A 94 -22.71 3.34 -12.92
N LYS A 95 -22.07 2.42 -12.19
CA LYS A 95 -22.55 1.81 -10.94
C LYS A 95 -21.82 2.33 -9.71
N SER A 96 -20.70 3.03 -9.89
CA SER A 96 -19.92 3.60 -8.80
C SER A 96 -19.51 5.02 -9.11
N ILE A 97 -19.59 5.90 -8.11
CA ILE A 97 -19.22 7.30 -8.23
C ILE A 97 -18.30 7.69 -7.07
N THR A 98 -17.17 8.31 -7.39
CA THR A 98 -16.24 8.89 -6.42
C THR A 98 -16.09 10.39 -6.66
N ILE A 99 -16.14 11.17 -5.58
CA ILE A 99 -16.04 12.63 -5.63
C ILE A 99 -15.04 13.07 -4.58
N SER A 100 -14.03 13.80 -5.03
CA SER A 100 -12.84 14.09 -4.25
C SER A 100 -12.39 15.54 -4.40
N HIS A 101 -11.93 16.14 -3.29
CA HIS A 101 -11.36 17.49 -3.24
C HIS A 101 -12.25 18.57 -3.87
N PHE A 102 -13.56 18.47 -3.65
CA PHE A 102 -14.53 19.45 -4.14
C PHE A 102 -14.61 20.64 -3.18
N LYS A 103 -14.02 21.78 -3.55
CA LYS A 103 -13.93 22.97 -2.70
C LYS A 103 -15.09 23.94 -2.97
N TRP A 104 -16.34 23.61 -2.59
CA TRP A 104 -17.43 24.60 -2.62
C TRP A 104 -18.68 24.28 -1.78
N SER A 105 -19.44 25.31 -1.41
CA SER A 105 -20.75 25.25 -0.73
C SER A 105 -21.91 24.89 -1.67
N SER A 106 -21.79 25.14 -2.99
CA SER A 106 -22.76 24.73 -4.01
C SER A 106 -22.51 23.32 -4.57
N SER A 107 -21.51 22.60 -4.04
CA SER A 107 -21.21 21.20 -4.36
C SER A 107 -22.41 20.29 -4.18
N TRP A 108 -23.28 20.58 -3.21
CA TRP A 108 -24.49 19.81 -2.97
C TRP A 108 -25.52 19.88 -4.10
N LEU A 109 -25.78 21.06 -4.67
CA LEU A 109 -26.75 21.18 -5.78
C LEU A 109 -26.31 20.32 -6.96
N PHE A 110 -25.01 20.28 -7.23
CA PHE A 110 -24.41 19.40 -8.23
C PHE A 110 -24.65 17.91 -7.91
N LEU A 111 -24.35 17.49 -6.68
CA LEU A 111 -24.58 16.12 -6.21
C LEU A 111 -26.05 15.72 -6.33
N ARG A 112 -26.94 16.52 -5.74
CA ARG A 112 -28.38 16.26 -5.66
C ARG A 112 -29.03 16.20 -7.04
N LYS A 113 -28.69 17.12 -7.95
CA LYS A 113 -29.33 17.21 -9.27
C LYS A 113 -28.80 16.17 -10.26
N HIS A 114 -27.48 15.96 -10.32
CA HIS A 114 -26.87 15.17 -11.40
C HIS A 114 -26.50 13.75 -11.01
N ILE A 115 -26.27 13.50 -9.71
CA ILE A 115 -25.83 12.19 -9.22
C ILE A 115 -27.00 11.43 -8.60
N PHE A 116 -27.89 12.13 -7.90
CA PHE A 116 -29.00 11.53 -7.14
C PHE A 116 -30.39 11.81 -7.74
N SER A 117 -30.46 12.12 -9.04
CA SER A 117 -31.71 12.07 -9.80
C SER A 117 -32.29 10.65 -9.79
N ASP A 118 -33.62 10.51 -9.73
CA ASP A 118 -34.36 9.28 -9.37
C ASP A 118 -34.23 8.07 -10.35
N LYS A 119 -33.20 8.00 -11.20
CA LYS A 119 -33.05 6.99 -12.27
C LYS A 119 -31.70 6.26 -12.35
N LYS A 120 -30.72 6.53 -11.47
CA LYS A 120 -29.42 5.87 -11.53
C LYS A 120 -29.32 4.74 -10.52
N ASN A 121 -28.96 3.53 -10.98
CA ASN A 121 -28.71 2.37 -10.11
C ASN A 121 -27.26 2.41 -9.59
N ILE A 122 -26.95 3.39 -8.75
CA ILE A 122 -25.61 3.54 -8.17
C ILE A 122 -25.49 2.56 -6.99
N GLU A 123 -24.56 1.64 -7.10
CA GLU A 123 -24.26 0.64 -6.08
C GLU A 123 -23.22 1.17 -5.07
N PHE A 124 -22.26 2.00 -5.49
CA PHE A 124 -21.20 2.49 -4.61
C PHE A 124 -21.03 4.01 -4.68
N LEU A 125 -20.95 4.65 -3.52
CA LEU A 125 -20.67 6.08 -3.39
C LEU A 125 -19.40 6.29 -2.56
N SER A 126 -18.49 7.11 -3.08
CA SER A 126 -17.29 7.53 -2.36
C SER A 126 -17.18 9.06 -2.31
N LEU A 127 -17.12 9.62 -1.10
CA LEU A 127 -16.95 11.05 -0.86
C LEU A 127 -15.64 11.27 -0.10
N LYS A 128 -14.76 12.14 -0.61
CA LYS A 128 -13.42 12.35 -0.05
C LYS A 128 -13.07 13.84 0.05
N ASN A 129 -12.63 14.29 1.22
CA ASN A 129 -12.18 15.65 1.51
C ASN A 129 -13.26 16.72 1.20
N LEU A 130 -14.51 16.48 1.65
CA LEU A 130 -15.66 17.34 1.39
C LEU A 130 -16.24 17.90 2.69
N LYS A 131 -16.96 19.02 2.57
CA LYS A 131 -17.90 19.51 3.60
C LYS A 131 -19.32 19.19 3.13
N ILE A 132 -20.09 18.48 3.95
CA ILE A 132 -21.47 18.12 3.64
C ILE A 132 -22.35 18.36 4.87
N SER A 133 -23.57 18.84 4.69
CA SER A 133 -24.51 18.91 5.80
C SER A 133 -25.06 17.51 6.11
N LYS A 134 -25.45 17.27 7.37
CA LYS A 134 -26.08 16.01 7.78
C LYS A 134 -27.32 15.68 6.92
N SER A 135 -28.21 16.66 6.74
CA SER A 135 -29.44 16.51 5.97
C SER A 135 -29.21 16.10 4.52
N ASP A 136 -28.12 16.58 3.92
CA ASP A 136 -27.81 16.26 2.53
C ASP A 136 -27.36 14.81 2.39
N LEU A 137 -26.49 14.34 3.30
CA LEU A 137 -26.07 12.94 3.32
C LEU A 137 -27.27 12.00 3.56
N GLU A 138 -28.20 12.38 4.43
CA GLU A 138 -29.43 11.63 4.67
C GLU A 138 -30.28 11.50 3.40
N VAL A 139 -30.48 12.61 2.68
CA VAL A 139 -31.25 12.61 1.42
C VAL A 139 -30.61 11.70 0.39
N ILE A 140 -29.27 11.70 0.29
CA ILE A 140 -28.53 10.81 -0.62
C ILE A 140 -28.81 9.35 -0.29
N CYS A 141 -28.59 8.97 0.97
CA CYS A 141 -28.73 7.60 1.42
C CYS A 141 -30.18 7.12 1.28
N LYS A 142 -31.18 7.96 1.59
CA LYS A 142 -32.60 7.63 1.41
C LYS A 142 -32.97 7.36 -0.05
N LYS A 143 -32.46 8.15 -0.98
CA LYS A 143 -32.80 8.04 -2.41
C LYS A 143 -32.14 6.84 -3.10
N GLN A 144 -30.96 6.44 -2.63
CA GLN A 144 -30.14 5.44 -3.29
C GLN A 144 -29.82 4.29 -2.34
N LYS A 145 -30.27 3.09 -2.68
CA LYS A 145 -29.97 1.88 -1.91
C LYS A 145 -28.57 1.36 -2.26
N PHE A 146 -27.54 2.02 -1.73
CA PHE A 146 -26.15 1.65 -1.98
C PHE A 146 -25.81 0.28 -1.40
N LYS A 147 -24.93 -0.43 -2.12
CA LYS A 147 -24.19 -1.59 -1.66
C LYS A 147 -22.95 -1.20 -0.85
N GLY A 148 -22.31 -0.08 -1.16
CA GLY A 148 -21.15 0.37 -0.40
C GLY A 148 -20.99 1.89 -0.29
N LEU A 149 -20.46 2.33 0.85
CA LEU A 149 -20.29 3.74 1.17
C LEU A 149 -18.87 4.02 1.69
N VAL A 150 -18.15 4.93 1.05
CA VAL A 150 -16.79 5.34 1.42
C VAL A 150 -16.78 6.83 1.77
N LEU A 151 -16.34 7.18 2.97
CA LEU A 151 -16.30 8.56 3.45
C LEU A 151 -14.92 8.85 4.04
N HIS A 152 -14.13 9.72 3.40
CA HIS A 152 -12.79 10.09 3.89
C HIS A 152 -12.69 11.58 4.17
N ASN A 153 -12.23 11.95 5.37
CA ASN A 153 -12.05 13.34 5.82
C ASN A 153 -13.29 14.21 5.53
N ILE A 154 -14.47 13.71 5.88
CA ILE A 154 -15.73 14.43 5.69
C ILE A 154 -16.00 15.28 6.93
N LYS A 155 -16.18 16.59 6.72
CA LYS A 155 -16.65 17.49 7.77
C LYS A 155 -18.17 17.60 7.66
N ILE A 156 -18.87 17.01 8.62
CA ILE A 156 -20.32 17.12 8.72
C ILE A 156 -20.65 18.44 9.44
N LEU A 157 -21.32 19.35 8.74
CA LEU A 157 -21.78 20.61 9.35
C LEU A 157 -23.05 20.30 10.16
N GLU A 158 -22.99 20.52 11.47
CA GLU A 158 -24.11 20.26 12.39
C GLU A 158 -25.28 21.20 12.12
N ASN A 159 -26.50 20.66 12.11
CA ASN A 159 -27.66 21.37 12.64
C ASN A 159 -27.91 20.82 14.04
N THR A 160 -28.27 21.70 14.96
CA THR A 160 -28.16 21.66 16.43
C THR A 160 -28.84 20.51 17.20
N ASN A 161 -29.36 19.46 16.56
CA ASN A 161 -30.13 18.41 17.25
C ASN A 161 -29.36 17.11 17.39
N LYS A 162 -28.87 16.86 18.62
CA LYS A 162 -28.18 15.63 19.04
C LYS A 162 -29.05 14.36 18.98
N ASN A 163 -30.37 14.49 18.81
CA ASN A 163 -31.33 13.38 18.90
C ASN A 163 -31.90 12.88 17.57
N ASP A 164 -31.48 13.45 16.43
CA ASP A 164 -32.05 13.04 15.14
C ASP A 164 -31.39 11.74 14.64
N LEU A 165 -32.15 10.65 14.77
CA LEU A 165 -31.96 9.32 14.18
C LEU A 165 -31.68 9.43 12.67
N PHE A 166 -30.68 8.70 12.14
CA PHE A 166 -30.31 8.73 10.73
C PHE A 166 -31.15 7.73 9.95
N PHE A 167 -32.22 8.23 9.34
CA PHE A 167 -32.89 7.46 8.30
C PHE A 167 -32.07 7.51 7.00
N GLY A 168 -31.73 6.33 6.45
CA GLY A 168 -31.40 6.22 5.02
C GLY A 168 -30.47 5.10 4.60
N LEU A 169 -29.74 4.43 5.50
CA LEU A 169 -28.93 3.28 5.07
C LEU A 169 -29.86 2.09 4.78
N GLY A 170 -30.16 1.89 3.51
CA GLY A 170 -31.02 0.78 3.07
C GLY A 170 -30.39 -0.58 3.37
N VAL A 171 -31.25 -1.60 3.50
CA VAL A 171 -30.94 -3.02 3.76
C VAL A 171 -29.84 -3.63 2.85
N ARG A 172 -29.46 -2.97 1.75
CA ARG A 172 -28.47 -3.46 0.77
C ARG A 172 -27.01 -3.15 1.10
N LEU A 173 -26.73 -2.35 2.14
CA LEU A 173 -25.35 -1.94 2.43
C LEU A 173 -24.52 -3.13 2.93
N GLU A 174 -23.45 -3.48 2.22
CA GLU A 174 -22.54 -4.60 2.51
C GLU A 174 -21.11 -4.13 2.83
N TYR A 175 -20.76 -2.89 2.46
CA TYR A 175 -19.41 -2.33 2.59
C TYR A 175 -19.40 -0.90 3.15
N ILE A 176 -18.60 -0.64 4.17
CA ILE A 176 -18.24 0.71 4.60
C ILE A 176 -16.72 0.92 4.69
N ASN A 177 -16.28 2.13 4.36
CA ASN A 177 -14.91 2.56 4.56
C ASN A 177 -14.85 4.03 4.99
N PHE A 178 -14.77 4.24 6.30
CA PHE A 178 -14.80 5.56 6.91
C PHE A 178 -13.43 5.91 7.48
N LYS A 179 -12.87 7.04 7.07
CA LYS A 179 -11.57 7.52 7.56
C LYS A 179 -11.70 8.96 8.00
N ASN A 180 -11.41 9.24 9.26
CA ASN A 180 -11.53 10.57 9.85
C ASN A 180 -12.91 11.20 9.60
N VAL A 181 -13.96 10.45 9.94
CA VAL A 181 -15.35 10.91 9.87
C VAL A 181 -15.90 10.90 11.29
N GLU A 182 -16.45 12.03 11.71
CA GLU A 182 -17.14 12.11 12.99
C GLU A 182 -18.59 11.62 12.82
N ILE A 183 -18.92 10.56 13.53
CA ILE A 183 -20.22 9.89 13.48
C ILE A 183 -20.81 9.90 14.89
N TYR A 184 -22.09 10.28 15.01
CA TYR A 184 -22.80 10.30 16.29
C TYR A 184 -23.17 8.89 16.75
N GLU A 185 -23.32 8.72 18.07
CA GLU A 185 -23.67 7.43 18.68
C GLU A 185 -24.94 6.81 18.08
N GLY A 186 -25.99 7.63 17.85
CA GLY A 186 -27.25 7.15 17.27
C GLY A 186 -27.09 6.51 15.89
N TRP A 187 -26.14 6.97 15.08
CA TRP A 187 -25.89 6.40 13.75
C TRP A 187 -25.30 5.00 13.84
N TRP A 188 -24.37 4.78 14.78
CA TRP A 188 -23.78 3.46 14.98
C TRP A 188 -24.81 2.47 15.50
N LYS A 189 -25.68 2.91 16.42
CA LYS A 189 -26.79 2.10 16.92
C LYS A 189 -27.66 1.55 15.80
N GLU A 190 -28.10 2.41 14.89
CA GLU A 190 -28.93 2.01 13.75
C GLU A 190 -28.15 1.12 12.76
N PHE A 191 -26.90 1.48 12.49
CA PHE A 191 -26.03 0.72 11.60
C PHE A 191 -25.92 -0.75 12.02
N PHE A 192 -25.72 -1.03 13.31
CA PHE A 192 -25.61 -2.41 13.80
C PHE A 192 -26.95 -3.16 13.90
N GLN A 193 -28.09 -2.47 13.77
CA GLN A 193 -29.43 -3.09 13.84
C GLN A 193 -29.98 -3.51 12.47
N LEU A 194 -29.59 -2.86 11.37
CA LEU A 194 -30.33 -2.92 10.10
C LEU A 194 -29.54 -3.49 8.90
N VAL A 195 -28.27 -3.84 9.08
CA VAL A 195 -27.33 -3.97 7.95
C VAL A 195 -26.68 -5.35 7.87
N HIS A 196 -26.76 -5.99 6.69
CA HIS A 196 -26.01 -7.22 6.35
C HIS A 196 -24.56 -6.88 5.93
N ILE A 197 -23.81 -6.28 6.85
CA ILE A 197 -22.47 -5.78 6.54
C ILE A 197 -21.46 -6.93 6.43
N ARG A 198 -20.68 -6.93 5.34
CA ARG A 198 -19.63 -7.93 5.08
C ARG A 198 -18.22 -7.37 5.27
N ILE A 199 -18.05 -6.07 5.04
CA ILE A 199 -16.76 -5.39 5.12
C ILE A 199 -16.90 -4.07 5.88
N ILE A 200 -16.15 -3.95 6.98
CA ILE A 200 -16.03 -2.71 7.77
C ILE A 200 -14.58 -2.26 7.76
N ILE A 201 -14.34 -1.03 7.33
CA ILE A 201 -13.03 -0.36 7.41
C ILE A 201 -13.24 0.98 8.09
N ILE A 202 -12.61 1.19 9.25
CA ILE A 202 -12.73 2.44 10.01
C ILE A 202 -11.37 2.90 10.50
N SER A 203 -11.05 4.17 10.30
CA SER A 203 -9.89 4.85 10.90
C SER A 203 -10.37 6.08 11.65
N PHE A 204 -10.11 6.10 12.95
CA PHE A 204 -10.57 7.13 13.88
C PHE A 204 -9.57 8.29 13.94
N TYR A 205 -10.09 9.51 13.97
CA TYR A 205 -9.27 10.71 14.17
C TYR A 205 -9.29 11.21 15.62
N THR A 206 -10.38 10.93 16.34
CA THR A 206 -10.60 11.40 17.71
C THR A 206 -11.04 10.27 18.62
N TYR A 207 -10.59 10.35 19.88
CA TYR A 207 -10.99 9.44 20.95
C TYR A 207 -12.52 9.38 21.12
N SER A 208 -13.21 10.53 21.05
CA SER A 208 -14.67 10.58 21.15
C SER A 208 -15.39 9.79 20.04
N SER A 209 -14.89 9.84 18.79
CA SER A 209 -15.48 9.07 17.69
C SER A 209 -15.28 7.56 17.88
N GLN A 210 -14.11 7.19 18.37
CA GLN A 210 -13.79 5.80 18.71
C GLN A 210 -14.68 5.28 19.84
N GLU A 211 -14.85 6.02 20.93
CA GLU A 211 -15.71 5.60 22.05
C GLU A 211 -17.16 5.38 21.62
N LYS A 212 -17.73 6.33 20.84
CA LYS A 212 -19.09 6.22 20.31
C LYS A 212 -19.26 4.96 19.46
N PHE A 213 -18.27 4.64 18.62
CA PHE A 213 -18.28 3.40 17.84
C PHE A 213 -18.20 2.16 18.74
N ILE A 214 -17.19 2.09 19.62
CA ILE A 214 -16.94 0.92 20.48
C ILE A 214 -18.18 0.61 21.32
N LYS A 215 -18.81 1.63 21.91
CA LYS A 215 -20.01 1.47 22.74
C LYS A 215 -21.15 0.78 21.99
N GLU A 216 -21.42 1.19 20.76
CA GLU A 216 -22.48 0.60 19.96
C GLU A 216 -22.06 -0.72 19.30
N PHE A 217 -20.77 -0.87 18.97
CA PHE A 217 -20.22 -2.12 18.45
C PHE A 217 -20.36 -3.26 19.47
N ILE A 218 -20.13 -2.99 20.75
CA ILE A 218 -20.31 -3.96 21.85
C ILE A 218 -21.79 -4.30 22.05
N ARG A 219 -22.69 -3.30 21.94
CA ARG A 219 -24.14 -3.49 22.13
C ARG A 219 -24.81 -4.20 20.97
N GLY A 220 -24.27 -4.03 19.76
CA GLY A 220 -24.84 -4.59 18.55
C GLY A 220 -24.79 -6.11 18.57
N ASN A 221 -25.95 -6.76 18.37
CA ASN A 221 -26.00 -8.15 17.93
C ASN A 221 -25.48 -8.19 16.48
N THR A 222 -24.17 -8.13 16.33
CA THR A 222 -23.56 -7.96 15.02
C THR A 222 -23.72 -9.23 14.17
N PRO A 223 -23.97 -9.07 12.86
CA PRO A 223 -24.37 -10.19 12.02
C PRO A 223 -23.22 -11.19 11.80
N ASN A 224 -23.56 -12.48 11.86
CA ASN A 224 -22.67 -13.61 11.54
C ASN A 224 -22.03 -13.56 10.13
N GLU A 225 -22.34 -12.56 9.30
CA GLU A 225 -21.92 -12.41 7.91
C GLU A 225 -20.67 -11.54 7.71
N LEU A 226 -20.14 -10.89 8.75
CA LEU A 226 -18.94 -10.06 8.61
C LEU A 226 -17.72 -10.91 8.21
N LEU A 227 -17.10 -10.59 7.07
CA LEU A 227 -15.95 -11.30 6.51
C LEU A 227 -14.63 -10.53 6.68
N TYR A 228 -14.70 -9.20 6.74
CA TYR A 228 -13.53 -8.33 6.82
C TYR A 228 -13.76 -7.19 7.82
N LEU A 229 -12.89 -7.09 8.82
CA LEU A 229 -12.88 -6.01 9.80
C LEU A 229 -11.49 -5.36 9.84
N GLU A 230 -11.44 -4.05 9.59
CA GLU A 230 -10.25 -3.23 9.69
C GLU A 230 -10.54 -2.00 10.53
N LEU A 231 -9.88 -1.89 11.69
CA LEU A 231 -10.04 -0.79 12.63
C LEU A 231 -8.68 -0.17 12.94
N ASP A 232 -8.58 1.14 12.80
CA ASP A 232 -7.41 1.94 13.12
C ASP A 232 -7.76 2.95 14.21
N PHE A 233 -7.28 2.67 15.41
CA PHE A 233 -7.61 3.35 16.66
C PHE A 233 -6.67 4.54 16.91
N CYS A 234 -7.09 5.45 17.78
CA CYS A 234 -6.35 6.68 18.10
C CYS A 234 -5.21 6.47 19.11
N TYR A 235 -4.47 5.35 19.04
CA TYR A 235 -3.44 4.97 20.02
C TYR A 235 -3.94 4.88 21.47
N SER A 236 -5.24 4.64 21.66
CA SER A 236 -5.89 4.58 22.96
C SER A 236 -6.23 3.14 23.37
N SER A 237 -6.58 2.97 24.65
CA SER A 237 -6.97 1.68 25.20
C SER A 237 -8.27 1.17 24.57
N ILE A 238 -8.30 -0.12 24.27
CA ILE A 238 -9.53 -0.85 23.94
C ILE A 238 -10.00 -1.62 25.17
N SER A 239 -11.31 -1.62 25.41
CA SER A 239 -11.89 -2.27 26.58
C SER A 239 -11.92 -3.80 26.43
N LYS A 240 -11.97 -4.48 27.57
CA LYS A 240 -12.27 -5.92 27.65
C LYS A 240 -13.54 -6.28 26.87
N ASP A 241 -14.59 -5.48 27.01
CA ASP A 241 -15.88 -5.75 26.38
C ASP A 241 -15.81 -5.66 24.86
N PHE A 242 -14.99 -4.76 24.32
CA PHE A 242 -14.68 -4.73 22.90
C PHE A 242 -14.00 -6.02 22.45
N CYS A 243 -12.92 -6.44 23.13
CA CYS A 243 -12.22 -7.68 22.82
C CYS A 243 -13.17 -8.89 22.87
N ASN A 244 -14.02 -8.96 23.91
CA ASN A 244 -15.03 -9.99 24.03
C ASN A 244 -15.98 -9.93 22.84
N SER A 245 -16.56 -8.78 22.48
CA SER A 245 -17.53 -8.67 21.38
C SER A 245 -17.04 -9.27 20.05
N LEU A 246 -15.72 -9.33 19.84
CA LEU A 246 -15.14 -9.96 18.66
C LEU A 246 -15.48 -11.46 18.53
N HIS A 247 -15.81 -12.15 19.62
CA HIS A 247 -16.15 -13.58 19.60
C HIS A 247 -17.39 -13.92 18.75
N HIS A 248 -18.24 -12.91 18.48
CA HIS A 248 -19.44 -13.07 17.67
C HIS A 248 -19.14 -13.22 16.16
N PHE A 249 -17.95 -12.83 15.68
CA PHE A 249 -17.63 -12.82 14.25
C PHE A 249 -17.05 -14.15 13.75
N LYS A 250 -17.83 -15.24 13.83
CA LYS A 250 -17.39 -16.58 13.43
C LYS A 250 -17.03 -16.74 11.95
N SER A 251 -17.61 -15.90 11.08
CA SER A 251 -17.35 -15.93 9.63
C SER A 251 -16.16 -15.07 9.20
N LEU A 252 -15.50 -14.38 10.13
CA LEU A 252 -14.45 -13.42 9.80
C LEU A 252 -13.26 -14.11 9.15
N ILE A 253 -12.88 -13.64 7.95
CA ILE A 253 -11.74 -14.15 7.18
C ILE A 253 -10.52 -13.25 7.40
N THR A 254 -10.75 -11.94 7.56
CA THR A 254 -9.68 -10.95 7.77
C THR A 254 -9.98 -10.03 8.95
N LEU A 255 -9.02 -9.96 9.88
CA LEU A 255 -9.03 -9.05 11.01
C LEU A 255 -7.79 -8.17 10.97
N LYS A 256 -7.97 -6.86 11.05
CA LYS A 256 -6.89 -5.89 11.12
C LYS A 256 -7.17 -4.85 12.19
N LEU A 257 -6.27 -4.74 13.16
CA LEU A 257 -6.39 -3.80 14.26
C LEU A 257 -5.09 -3.01 14.34
N TYR A 258 -5.21 -1.68 14.29
CA TYR A 258 -4.08 -0.76 14.30
C TYR A 258 -4.19 0.24 15.44
N GLY A 259 -3.04 0.68 15.96
CA GLY A 259 -2.95 1.83 16.85
C GLY A 259 -3.76 1.69 18.15
N TYR A 260 -3.69 0.55 18.83
CA TYR A 260 -4.40 0.37 20.12
C TYR A 260 -3.47 -0.03 21.27
N GLN A 261 -3.90 0.33 22.47
CA GLN A 261 -3.34 -0.13 23.74
C GLN A 261 -4.24 -1.20 24.35
N LEU A 262 -3.65 -2.21 24.98
CA LEU A 262 -4.39 -3.23 25.73
C LEU A 262 -4.45 -2.79 27.20
N ASP A 263 -5.66 -2.77 27.76
CA ASP A 263 -5.79 -2.74 29.21
C ASP A 263 -5.20 -4.04 29.80
N GLN A 264 -4.66 -3.99 31.03
CA GLN A 264 -3.79 -5.01 31.63
C GLN A 264 -4.41 -6.43 31.69
N ASN A 265 -5.72 -6.57 31.45
CA ASN A 265 -6.47 -7.81 31.45
C ASN A 265 -6.63 -8.39 30.03
N THR A 266 -5.63 -9.16 29.59
CA THR A 266 -5.35 -9.48 28.18
C THR A 266 -5.84 -10.86 27.70
N HIS A 267 -6.42 -11.69 28.58
CA HIS A 267 -6.97 -13.01 28.26
C HIS A 267 -8.23 -12.99 27.36
N PHE A 268 -8.83 -11.82 27.13
CA PHE A 268 -10.11 -11.72 26.43
C PHE A 268 -9.98 -11.73 24.91
N PHE A 269 -8.85 -11.27 24.38
CA PHE A 269 -8.60 -11.34 22.94
C PHE A 269 -8.32 -12.78 22.50
N SER A 270 -7.64 -13.58 23.32
CA SER A 270 -7.40 -15.00 23.01
C SER A 270 -8.70 -15.79 22.91
N HIS A 271 -9.64 -15.58 23.85
CA HIS A 271 -10.95 -16.22 23.81
C HIS A 271 -11.76 -15.82 22.55
N ALA A 272 -11.76 -14.54 22.19
CA ALA A 272 -12.43 -14.11 20.96
C ALA A 272 -11.77 -14.66 19.69
N PHE A 273 -10.44 -14.80 19.70
CA PHE A 273 -9.68 -15.34 18.60
C PHE A 273 -9.91 -16.85 18.38
N GLU A 274 -10.14 -17.60 19.46
CA GLU A 274 -10.50 -19.02 19.39
C GLU A 274 -11.77 -19.25 18.58
N SER A 275 -12.82 -18.42 18.74
CA SER A 275 -14.10 -18.62 18.05
C SER A 275 -14.11 -18.27 16.55
N MET A 276 -13.05 -17.62 16.04
CA MET A 276 -12.96 -17.19 14.65
C MET A 276 -12.39 -18.28 13.73
N ASP A 277 -13.08 -19.40 13.55
CA ASP A 277 -12.54 -20.58 12.85
C ASP A 277 -12.08 -20.29 11.41
N LYS A 278 -12.76 -19.37 10.70
CA LYS A 278 -12.48 -19.02 9.30
C LYS A 278 -11.39 -17.96 9.12
N LEU A 279 -10.76 -17.49 10.20
CA LEU A 279 -9.80 -16.40 10.12
C LEU A 279 -8.50 -16.84 9.42
N GLU A 280 -8.26 -16.28 8.24
CA GLU A 280 -7.07 -16.57 7.42
C GLU A 280 -6.01 -15.48 7.49
N ASN A 281 -6.42 -14.22 7.74
CA ASN A 281 -5.52 -13.06 7.70
C ASN A 281 -5.66 -12.23 8.98
N LEU A 282 -4.56 -12.12 9.73
CA LEU A 282 -4.46 -11.28 10.92
C LEU A 282 -3.41 -10.19 10.72
N THR A 283 -3.79 -8.95 11.00
CA THR A 283 -2.85 -7.83 11.13
C THR A 283 -3.07 -7.14 12.47
N VAL A 284 -2.02 -7.06 13.27
CA VAL A 284 -2.07 -6.40 14.57
C VAL A 284 -0.92 -5.41 14.67
N GLN A 285 -1.26 -4.17 15.02
CA GLN A 285 -0.30 -3.14 15.37
C GLN A 285 -0.71 -2.55 16.71
N SER A 286 0.05 -2.85 17.76
CA SER A 286 -0.29 -2.50 19.15
C SER A 286 0.90 -1.88 19.88
N CYS A 287 0.61 -1.02 20.86
CA CYS A 287 1.58 -0.47 21.78
C CYS A 287 2.01 -1.46 22.87
N ASP A 288 1.21 -2.50 23.13
CA ASP A 288 1.41 -3.43 24.23
C ASP A 288 1.57 -4.86 23.73
N PHE A 289 2.35 -5.65 24.46
CA PHE A 289 2.56 -7.06 24.15
C PHE A 289 2.10 -7.99 25.26
N ASN A 290 1.20 -8.90 24.89
CA ASN A 290 0.89 -10.08 25.69
C ASN A 290 1.42 -11.35 25.02
N ARG A 291 2.34 -12.04 25.70
CA ARG A 291 2.98 -13.27 25.19
C ARG A 291 1.98 -14.39 24.88
N ASP A 292 1.05 -14.66 25.77
CA ASP A 292 0.09 -15.77 25.63
C ASP A 292 -0.82 -15.54 24.44
N LEU A 293 -1.22 -14.29 24.23
CA LEU A 293 -1.98 -13.87 23.07
C LEU A 293 -1.20 -14.12 21.76
N PHE A 294 0.07 -13.73 21.69
CA PHE A 294 0.88 -13.96 20.50
C PHE A 294 1.04 -15.44 20.17
N ASN A 295 1.24 -16.28 21.18
CA ASN A 295 1.36 -17.72 20.97
C ASN A 295 0.06 -18.31 20.42
N SER A 296 -1.10 -17.84 20.90
CA SER A 296 -2.39 -18.28 20.34
C SER A 296 -2.51 -18.00 18.84
N PHE A 297 -1.92 -16.90 18.33
CA PHE A 297 -1.93 -16.59 16.89
C PHE A 297 -1.18 -17.63 16.07
N PHE A 298 -0.02 -18.07 16.56
CA PHE A 298 0.83 -19.08 15.91
C PHE A 298 0.22 -20.48 15.97
N GLN A 299 -0.64 -20.76 16.95
CA GLN A 299 -1.31 -22.05 17.11
C GLN A 299 -2.56 -22.20 16.22
N LYS A 300 -3.08 -21.10 15.65
CA LYS A 300 -4.29 -21.14 14.84
C LYS A 300 -4.03 -21.72 13.45
N ARG A 301 -4.57 -22.91 13.21
CA ARG A 301 -4.36 -23.68 11.96
C ARG A 301 -4.99 -23.05 10.71
N SER A 302 -6.06 -22.27 10.85
CA SER A 302 -6.68 -21.58 9.71
C SER A 302 -5.91 -20.35 9.24
N LEU A 303 -4.97 -19.85 10.06
CA LEU A 303 -4.25 -18.62 9.77
C LEU A 303 -3.20 -18.84 8.67
N LYS A 304 -3.35 -18.13 7.54
CA LYS A 304 -2.43 -18.16 6.40
C LYS A 304 -1.48 -16.97 6.37
N SER A 305 -1.90 -15.83 6.92
CA SER A 305 -1.11 -14.59 6.93
C SER A 305 -1.15 -13.94 8.29
N LEU A 306 0.03 -13.69 8.85
CA LEU A 306 0.22 -12.97 10.10
C LEU A 306 1.12 -11.75 9.89
N HIS A 307 0.61 -10.57 10.21
CA HIS A 307 1.41 -9.36 10.34
C HIS A 307 1.31 -8.83 11.76
N PHE A 308 2.45 -8.63 12.39
CA PHE A 308 2.53 -8.02 13.71
C PHE A 308 3.57 -6.91 13.75
N GLN A 309 3.18 -5.77 14.31
CA GLN A 309 4.05 -4.61 14.54
C GLN A 309 3.89 -4.13 15.99
N SER A 310 4.99 -4.12 16.74
CA SER A 310 5.02 -3.40 18.02
C SER A 310 5.25 -1.92 17.79
N LEU A 311 4.40 -1.10 18.40
CA LEU A 311 4.53 0.36 18.46
C LEU A 311 5.33 0.82 19.69
N SER A 312 5.68 -0.11 20.59
CA SER A 312 6.44 0.20 21.79
C SER A 312 7.87 0.64 21.44
N ALA A 313 8.36 1.64 22.18
CA ALA A 313 9.77 2.02 22.13
C ALA A 313 10.67 0.90 22.69
N LYS A 314 10.16 0.09 23.63
CA LYS A 314 10.87 -1.07 24.18
C LYS A 314 10.47 -2.30 23.38
N LYS A 315 11.44 -2.89 22.67
CA LYS A 315 11.22 -4.14 21.91
C LYS A 315 10.92 -5.27 22.87
N GLU A 316 9.71 -5.81 22.80
CA GLU A 316 9.30 -6.94 23.62
C GLU A 316 9.88 -8.25 23.11
N ILE A 317 10.17 -9.16 24.04
CA ILE A 317 10.73 -10.48 23.74
C ILE A 317 9.61 -11.40 23.29
N LEU A 318 9.63 -11.73 22.01
CA LEU A 318 8.80 -12.76 21.41
C LEU A 318 9.34 -14.14 21.79
N LYS A 319 8.46 -14.96 22.37
CA LYS A 319 8.68 -16.38 22.67
C LYS A 319 7.61 -17.19 21.95
N ILE A 320 7.91 -17.64 20.73
CA ILE A 320 7.01 -18.41 19.88
C ILE A 320 7.07 -19.89 20.28
N ASP A 321 5.89 -20.49 20.40
CA ASP A 321 5.70 -21.93 20.37
C ASP A 321 4.63 -22.25 19.30
N LEU A 322 5.04 -22.98 18.26
CA LEU A 322 4.18 -23.32 17.11
C LEU A 322 3.29 -24.54 17.36
N LEU A 323 3.55 -25.37 18.39
CA LEU A 323 2.79 -26.61 18.68
C LEU A 323 2.43 -27.42 17.41
N ASP A 324 3.44 -27.74 16.60
CA ASP A 324 3.32 -28.49 15.33
C ASP A 324 2.53 -27.79 14.20
N ASN A 325 2.18 -26.52 14.33
CA ASN A 325 1.50 -25.73 13.29
C ASN A 325 2.46 -25.18 12.21
N TYR A 326 3.30 -26.03 11.62
CA TYR A 326 4.35 -25.61 10.68
C TYR A 326 3.87 -25.36 9.24
N LYS A 327 2.63 -25.75 8.91
CA LYS A 327 2.12 -25.80 7.53
C LYS A 327 1.05 -24.76 7.20
N SER A 328 0.49 -24.07 8.18
CA SER A 328 -0.62 -23.14 7.97
C SER A 328 -0.18 -21.80 7.37
N LEU A 329 0.89 -21.22 7.92
CA LEU A 329 1.35 -19.89 7.54
C LEU A 329 2.05 -19.86 6.18
N LEU A 330 1.54 -19.01 5.29
CA LEU A 330 2.13 -18.67 4.00
C LEU A 330 2.87 -17.34 4.05
N LYS A 331 2.48 -16.42 4.93
CA LYS A 331 3.08 -15.09 5.06
C LYS A 331 3.28 -14.72 6.53
N LEU A 332 4.50 -14.32 6.88
CA LEU A 332 4.84 -13.84 8.21
C LEU A 332 5.58 -12.51 8.10
N ASN A 333 5.01 -11.48 8.74
CA ASN A 333 5.62 -10.16 8.85
C ASN A 333 5.73 -9.78 10.33
N LEU A 334 6.94 -9.58 10.81
CA LEU A 334 7.23 -9.14 12.18
C LEU A 334 7.99 -7.82 12.13
N TRP A 335 7.50 -6.84 12.88
CA TRP A 335 8.04 -5.49 12.89
C TRP A 335 8.36 -5.02 14.31
N ASN A 336 9.57 -4.47 14.51
CA ASN A 336 10.00 -3.82 15.75
C ASN A 336 9.93 -4.73 17.00
N LEU A 337 10.48 -5.93 16.90
CA LEU A 337 10.43 -6.95 17.95
C LEU A 337 11.81 -7.41 18.41
N LYS A 338 11.91 -7.95 19.63
CA LYS A 338 13.07 -8.73 20.08
C LYS A 338 12.74 -10.22 19.95
N ILE A 339 13.47 -10.96 19.13
CA ILE A 339 13.24 -12.38 18.86
C ILE A 339 14.35 -13.18 19.53
N ASN A 340 13.99 -14.12 20.41
CA ASN A 340 14.97 -15.03 21.00
C ASN A 340 15.30 -16.19 20.05
N GLU A 341 16.37 -16.92 20.34
CA GLU A 341 16.87 -18.00 19.48
C GLU A 341 15.82 -19.09 19.25
N THR A 342 15.13 -19.54 20.31
CA THR A 342 14.11 -20.59 20.20
C THR A 342 12.99 -20.18 19.26
N SER A 343 12.52 -18.93 19.34
CA SER A 343 11.48 -18.41 18.44
C SER A 343 11.96 -18.33 17.00
N LEU A 344 13.23 -17.98 16.79
CA LEU A 344 13.80 -17.91 15.44
C LEU A 344 13.89 -19.30 14.81
N ILE A 345 14.31 -20.31 15.58
CA ILE A 345 14.30 -21.73 15.17
C ILE A 345 12.88 -22.14 14.78
N GLU A 346 11.89 -21.81 15.59
CA GLU A 346 10.48 -22.08 15.29
C GLU A 346 10.02 -21.40 13.98
N ILE A 347 10.34 -20.12 13.77
CA ILE A 347 10.01 -19.42 12.51
C ILE A 347 10.62 -20.13 11.29
N PHE A 348 11.87 -20.59 11.40
CA PHE A 348 12.55 -21.24 10.28
C PHE A 348 12.04 -22.67 10.01
N LYS A 349 11.31 -23.28 10.95
CA LYS A 349 10.62 -24.56 10.74
C LYS A 349 9.35 -24.43 9.90
N LEU A 350 8.81 -23.24 9.67
CA LEU A 350 7.62 -23.04 8.83
C LEU A 350 7.87 -23.55 7.40
N GLU A 351 7.08 -24.53 6.95
CA GLU A 351 7.34 -25.31 5.73
C GLU A 351 6.74 -24.68 4.47
N ASN A 352 5.60 -23.98 4.61
CA ASN A 352 4.82 -23.45 3.49
C ASN A 352 5.01 -21.94 3.27
N LEU A 353 6.00 -21.34 3.94
CA LEU A 353 6.17 -19.89 3.95
C LEU A 353 6.61 -19.37 2.57
N ILE A 354 5.80 -18.52 1.94
CA ILE A 354 6.09 -17.86 0.66
C ILE A 354 6.76 -16.50 0.90
N LEU A 355 6.41 -15.83 2.00
CA LEU A 355 6.95 -14.53 2.37
C LEU A 355 7.34 -14.48 3.85
N LEU A 356 8.58 -14.09 4.11
CA LEU A 356 9.08 -13.74 5.43
C LEU A 356 9.57 -12.29 5.44
N SER A 357 9.08 -11.51 6.38
CA SER A 357 9.59 -10.17 6.66
C SER A 357 9.88 -10.02 8.13
N LEU A 358 11.15 -9.81 8.45
CA LEU A 358 11.63 -9.43 9.77
C LEU A 358 12.25 -8.06 9.61
N ASN A 359 11.62 -7.03 10.16
CA ASN A 359 12.06 -5.65 9.94
C ASN A 359 12.23 -4.96 11.29
N PHE A 360 13.31 -4.19 11.45
CA PHE A 360 13.67 -3.53 12.71
C PHE A 360 13.68 -4.49 13.91
N CYS A 361 13.94 -5.78 13.67
CA CYS A 361 13.97 -6.80 14.72
C CYS A 361 15.38 -6.88 15.35
N THR A 362 15.44 -7.14 16.65
CA THR A 362 16.69 -7.48 17.34
C THR A 362 16.68 -8.93 17.78
N PHE A 363 17.85 -9.55 17.81
CA PHE A 363 17.99 -10.94 18.22
C PHE A 363 18.76 -11.02 19.52
N GLU A 364 18.34 -11.92 20.41
CA GLU A 364 19.16 -12.26 21.58
C GLU A 364 20.43 -12.97 21.11
N THR A 365 21.59 -12.41 21.47
CA THR A 365 22.89 -12.98 21.13
C THR A 365 23.05 -14.32 21.81
N ASN A 366 23.29 -15.39 21.04
CA ASN A 366 23.79 -16.63 21.60
C ASN A 366 24.99 -17.13 20.79
N ARG A 367 26.13 -17.36 21.46
CA ARG A 367 27.40 -17.76 20.82
C ARG A 367 27.47 -19.27 20.51
N ASN A 368 26.44 -20.03 20.89
CA ASN A 368 26.42 -21.49 20.84
C ASN A 368 25.35 -22.07 19.89
N SER A 369 24.87 -21.32 18.89
CA SER A 369 23.80 -21.79 18.01
C SER A 369 24.29 -22.84 17.00
N ASN A 370 23.58 -23.97 16.94
CA ASN A 370 23.68 -24.93 15.84
C ASN A 370 23.28 -24.25 14.52
N SER A 371 23.69 -24.82 13.38
CA SER A 371 23.26 -24.31 12.07
C SER A 371 21.74 -24.34 11.91
N ILE A 372 21.10 -23.17 11.97
CA ILE A 372 19.70 -22.94 11.65
C ILE A 372 19.57 -22.64 10.15
N TYR A 373 18.62 -23.29 9.49
CA TYR A 373 18.31 -23.11 8.08
C TYR A 373 16.79 -23.06 7.87
N PHE A 374 16.36 -22.44 6.77
CA PHE A 374 14.95 -22.42 6.38
C PHE A 374 14.48 -23.81 5.94
N LYS A 375 13.37 -24.28 6.52
CA LYS A 375 12.64 -25.45 6.01
C LYS A 375 11.75 -25.12 4.81
N SER A 376 11.27 -23.88 4.68
CA SER A 376 10.43 -23.50 3.55
C SER A 376 11.20 -23.56 2.24
N LYS A 377 10.78 -24.46 1.35
CA LYS A 377 11.32 -24.58 -0.01
C LYS A 377 10.69 -23.56 -0.97
N ASN A 378 9.52 -23.02 -0.64
CA ASN A 378 8.72 -22.15 -1.51
C ASN A 378 8.88 -20.66 -1.20
N LEU A 379 9.92 -20.27 -0.44
CA LEU A 379 10.13 -18.89 -0.05
C LEU A 379 10.50 -18.02 -1.26
N LYS A 380 9.57 -17.14 -1.65
CA LYS A 380 9.73 -16.22 -2.80
C LYS A 380 10.17 -14.84 -2.41
N SER A 381 9.92 -14.41 -1.17
CA SER A 381 10.27 -13.07 -0.72
C SER A 381 10.80 -13.09 0.71
N LEU A 382 12.01 -12.56 0.87
CA LEU A 382 12.70 -12.46 2.15
C LEU A 382 13.12 -11.01 2.40
N TYR A 383 12.63 -10.43 3.48
CA TYR A 383 12.98 -9.08 3.93
C TYR A 383 13.58 -9.17 5.33
N LEU A 384 14.83 -8.73 5.49
CA LEU A 384 15.57 -8.74 6.75
C LEU A 384 16.05 -7.34 7.11
N ASN A 385 15.17 -6.33 7.04
CA ASN A 385 15.59 -4.94 7.10
C ASN A 385 15.99 -4.46 8.51
N ASP A 386 17.11 -3.75 8.60
CA ASP A 386 17.68 -3.23 9.86
C ASP A 386 17.81 -4.31 10.93
N ILE A 387 18.46 -5.41 10.53
CA ILE A 387 18.78 -6.56 11.38
C ILE A 387 20.29 -6.70 11.55
N ASP A 388 20.71 -6.95 12.78
CA ASP A 388 22.06 -7.40 13.08
C ASP A 388 22.17 -8.92 12.92
N LEU A 389 22.49 -9.34 11.68
CA LEU A 389 22.65 -10.76 11.36
C LEU A 389 23.89 -11.38 12.00
N ALA A 390 24.83 -10.60 12.53
CA ALA A 390 26.00 -11.15 13.25
C ALA A 390 25.59 -12.04 14.44
N ASN A 391 24.40 -11.80 15.01
CA ASN A 391 23.89 -12.51 16.19
C ASN A 391 23.15 -13.82 15.86
N ILE A 392 22.77 -14.02 14.59
CA ILE A 392 22.07 -15.22 14.10
C ILE A 392 23.00 -16.07 13.23
N TYR A 393 24.11 -15.49 12.78
CA TYR A 393 24.78 -15.93 11.57
C TYR A 393 25.19 -17.40 11.61
N THR A 394 24.54 -18.16 10.74
CA THR A 394 24.99 -19.44 10.26
C THR A 394 25.44 -19.24 8.82
N PRO A 395 26.67 -19.64 8.45
CA PRO A 395 27.17 -19.63 7.08
C PRO A 395 26.18 -20.11 6.01
N GLU A 396 25.27 -20.99 6.39
CA GLU A 396 24.39 -21.75 5.50
C GLU A 396 22.97 -21.18 5.41
N LEU A 397 22.67 -20.06 6.08
CA LEU A 397 21.31 -19.51 6.20
C LEU A 397 20.60 -19.36 4.85
N PHE A 398 21.32 -18.93 3.82
CA PHE A 398 20.77 -18.67 2.47
C PHE A 398 20.93 -19.83 1.49
N ASN A 399 21.58 -20.93 1.91
CA ASN A 399 21.93 -22.03 1.00
C ASN A 399 20.71 -22.82 0.51
N ASN A 400 19.61 -22.84 1.27
CA ASN A 400 18.43 -23.65 0.94
C ASN A 400 17.33 -22.85 0.21
N LEU A 401 17.59 -21.59 -0.15
CA LEU A 401 16.60 -20.72 -0.79
C LEU A 401 16.71 -20.83 -2.31
N GLU A 402 15.95 -21.73 -2.93
CA GLU A 402 16.06 -22.01 -4.37
C GLU A 402 15.14 -21.15 -5.25
N HIS A 403 14.07 -20.58 -4.70
CA HIS A 403 12.99 -19.94 -5.46
C HIS A 403 12.82 -18.45 -5.15
N LEU A 404 13.85 -17.81 -4.61
CA LEU A 404 13.75 -16.44 -4.13
C LEU A 404 13.58 -15.48 -5.31
N GLU A 405 12.49 -14.72 -5.33
CA GLU A 405 12.22 -13.69 -6.33
C GLU A 405 12.56 -12.28 -5.82
N ARG A 406 12.54 -12.09 -4.50
CA ARG A 406 12.84 -10.80 -3.84
C ARG A 406 13.68 -11.01 -2.59
N LEU A 407 14.77 -10.26 -2.49
CA LEU A 407 15.65 -10.23 -1.33
C LEU A 407 15.92 -8.78 -0.93
N ASP A 408 15.60 -8.45 0.31
CA ASP A 408 15.89 -7.15 0.91
C ASP A 408 16.71 -7.32 2.19
N LEU A 409 17.93 -6.82 2.15
CA LEU A 409 18.92 -6.86 3.22
C LEU A 409 19.33 -5.43 3.62
N SER A 410 18.43 -4.47 3.41
CA SER A 410 18.71 -3.06 3.64
C SER A 410 18.95 -2.79 5.12
N PHE A 411 19.97 -1.97 5.41
CA PHE A 411 20.43 -1.64 6.76
C PHE A 411 20.89 -2.85 7.60
N CYS A 412 21.09 -4.02 6.98
CA CYS A 412 21.67 -5.16 7.69
C CYS A 412 23.14 -4.91 8.03
N LYS A 413 23.55 -5.30 9.24
CA LYS A 413 24.98 -5.45 9.58
C LYS A 413 25.48 -6.80 9.08
N LEU A 414 25.76 -6.89 7.78
CA LEU A 414 26.29 -8.07 7.13
C LEU A 414 27.79 -7.94 6.85
N LYS A 415 28.53 -9.04 7.02
CA LYS A 415 29.90 -9.14 6.51
C LYS A 415 29.85 -9.24 4.97
N PRO A 416 30.77 -8.59 4.24
CA PRO A 416 30.74 -8.58 2.77
C PRO A 416 30.71 -9.97 2.10
N SER A 417 31.38 -10.98 2.69
CA SER A 417 31.44 -12.34 2.14
C SER A 417 30.13 -13.15 2.20
N ASN A 418 29.05 -12.59 2.73
CA ASN A 418 27.83 -13.35 2.99
C ASN A 418 26.92 -13.54 1.77
N LEU A 419 26.88 -12.61 0.82
CA LEU A 419 26.02 -12.74 -0.37
C LEU A 419 26.47 -13.90 -1.27
N ILE A 420 27.78 -14.20 -1.30
CA ILE A 420 28.34 -15.31 -2.09
C ILE A 420 27.60 -16.63 -1.81
N LYS A 421 27.11 -16.80 -0.57
CA LYS A 421 26.47 -18.04 -0.11
C LYS A 421 24.99 -18.14 -0.49
N LEU A 422 24.41 -17.13 -1.14
CA LEU A 422 23.07 -17.26 -1.69
C LEU A 422 23.04 -18.36 -2.75
N ASN A 423 22.11 -19.31 -2.60
CA ASN A 423 21.97 -20.46 -3.50
C ASN A 423 22.01 -20.03 -4.99
N PHE A 424 22.78 -20.74 -5.81
CA PHE A 424 22.94 -20.43 -7.23
C PHE A 424 21.66 -20.51 -8.05
N MET A 425 20.66 -21.29 -7.62
CA MET A 425 19.33 -21.32 -8.26
C MET A 425 18.66 -19.95 -8.26
N CYS A 426 18.94 -19.11 -7.26
CA CYS A 426 18.45 -17.72 -7.20
C CYS A 426 18.89 -16.88 -8.40
N ASN A 427 19.95 -17.27 -9.14
CA ASN A 427 20.42 -16.55 -10.33
C ASN A 427 19.33 -16.41 -11.38
N SER A 428 18.54 -17.47 -11.54
CA SER A 428 17.47 -17.56 -12.52
C SER A 428 16.11 -17.06 -12.00
N THR A 429 15.97 -16.76 -10.69
CA THR A 429 14.68 -16.41 -10.08
C THR A 429 14.64 -15.01 -9.47
N LEU A 430 15.78 -14.46 -9.04
CA LEU A 430 15.83 -13.20 -8.29
C LEU A 430 15.60 -12.00 -9.19
N LYS A 431 14.45 -11.33 -9.01
CA LYS A 431 14.02 -10.16 -9.79
C LYS A 431 14.32 -8.84 -9.08
N ILE A 432 14.29 -8.82 -7.75
CA ILE A 432 14.47 -7.62 -6.95
C ILE A 432 15.49 -7.89 -5.86
N PHE A 433 16.52 -7.05 -5.83
CA PHE A 433 17.54 -7.09 -4.80
C PHE A 433 17.80 -5.70 -4.21
N SER A 434 17.75 -5.60 -2.88
CA SER A 434 18.02 -4.36 -2.15
C SER A 434 19.00 -4.61 -1.02
N PHE A 435 20.03 -3.79 -0.95
CA PHE A 435 21.07 -3.82 0.08
C PHE A 435 21.46 -2.39 0.48
N GLU A 436 20.48 -1.55 0.82
CA GLU A 436 20.74 -0.16 1.18
C GLU A 436 21.63 -0.06 2.43
N SER A 437 22.53 0.92 2.46
CA SER A 437 23.37 1.26 3.62
C SER A 437 24.32 0.13 4.09
N GLY A 438 24.69 -0.80 3.21
CA GLY A 438 25.65 -1.88 3.47
C GLY A 438 27.10 -1.58 3.05
N VAL A 439 27.99 -2.57 3.22
CA VAL A 439 29.36 -2.56 2.68
C VAL A 439 29.44 -3.57 1.54
N VAL A 440 29.84 -3.09 0.36
CA VAL A 440 30.00 -3.89 -0.86
C VAL A 440 31.50 -3.99 -1.15
N ASP A 441 32.02 -5.22 -1.28
CA ASP A 441 33.39 -5.51 -1.70
C ASP A 441 33.41 -6.20 -3.08
N SER A 442 34.60 -6.56 -3.57
CA SER A 442 34.77 -7.23 -4.86
C SER A 442 34.00 -8.55 -4.95
N ASN A 443 34.00 -9.33 -3.88
CA ASN A 443 33.24 -10.57 -3.73
C ASN A 443 31.73 -10.38 -3.95
N TYR A 444 31.20 -9.28 -3.42
CA TYR A 444 29.78 -8.92 -3.60
C TYR A 444 29.48 -8.57 -5.06
N ILE A 445 30.37 -7.81 -5.72
CA ILE A 445 30.26 -7.45 -7.13
C ILE A 445 30.32 -8.69 -8.02
N GLU A 446 31.22 -9.63 -7.73
CA GLU A 446 31.31 -10.92 -8.43
C GLU A 446 30.02 -11.71 -8.30
N ARG A 447 29.45 -11.83 -7.09
CA ARG A 447 28.19 -12.55 -6.90
C ARG A 447 27.01 -11.90 -7.61
N LEU A 448 26.96 -10.56 -7.61
CA LEU A 448 25.92 -9.78 -8.30
C LEU A 448 25.88 -10.08 -9.79
N ARG A 449 27.06 -10.18 -10.43
CA ARG A 449 27.23 -10.43 -11.87
C ARG A 449 26.46 -11.66 -12.37
N ASP A 450 26.29 -12.66 -11.52
CA ASP A 450 25.67 -13.94 -11.86
C ASP A 450 24.15 -13.91 -11.93
N PHE A 451 23.47 -12.86 -11.42
CA PHE A 451 22.01 -12.77 -11.48
C PHE A 451 21.52 -12.53 -12.92
N GLU A 452 20.61 -13.35 -13.41
CA GLU A 452 20.26 -13.38 -14.84
C GLU A 452 19.03 -12.52 -15.16
N ILE A 453 18.07 -12.46 -14.24
CA ILE A 453 16.76 -11.82 -14.47
C ILE A 453 16.48 -10.66 -13.51
N LEU A 454 17.53 -10.00 -13.02
CA LEU A 454 17.40 -8.90 -12.07
C LEU A 454 16.76 -7.69 -12.77
N ASN A 455 15.60 -7.26 -12.28
CA ASN A 455 14.84 -6.13 -12.80
C ASN A 455 15.01 -4.86 -11.97
N ALA A 456 15.29 -5.01 -10.66
CA ALA A 456 15.49 -3.88 -9.75
C ALA A 456 16.65 -4.13 -8.79
N LEU A 457 17.61 -3.19 -8.78
CA LEU A 457 18.77 -3.19 -7.90
C LEU A 457 18.82 -1.90 -7.08
N ASN A 458 18.88 -2.03 -5.75
CA ASN A 458 19.05 -0.91 -4.83
C ASN A 458 20.31 -1.10 -3.98
N LEU A 459 21.33 -0.27 -4.24
CA LEU A 459 22.57 -0.19 -3.46
C LEU A 459 22.74 1.21 -2.85
N SER A 460 21.65 1.96 -2.64
CA SER A 460 21.77 3.32 -2.12
C SER A 460 22.49 3.34 -0.78
N ARG A 461 23.29 4.38 -0.54
CA ARG A 461 24.07 4.59 0.70
C ARG A 461 25.09 3.49 1.00
N CYS A 462 25.34 2.57 0.07
CA CYS A 462 26.41 1.58 0.24
C CYS A 462 27.79 2.24 0.25
N LYS A 463 28.69 1.68 1.05
CA LYS A 463 30.13 1.96 0.95
C LYS A 463 30.79 0.88 0.10
N LEU A 464 31.35 1.29 -1.04
CA LEU A 464 32.19 0.43 -1.87
C LEU A 464 33.58 0.32 -1.23
N TYR A 465 34.01 -0.89 -0.88
CA TYR A 465 35.30 -1.17 -0.24
C TYR A 465 36.25 -1.82 -1.23
N LYS A 466 37.25 -1.06 -1.69
CA LYS A 466 38.27 -1.51 -2.66
C LYS A 466 37.67 -2.13 -3.93
N CYS A 467 36.50 -1.67 -4.33
CA CYS A 467 35.81 -2.09 -5.54
C CYS A 467 35.08 -0.89 -6.14
N SER A 468 34.63 -1.05 -7.38
CA SER A 468 33.83 -0.09 -8.14
C SER A 468 32.61 -0.79 -8.74
N PHE A 469 31.56 -0.04 -9.08
CA PHE A 469 30.37 -0.62 -9.69
C PHE A 469 30.66 -1.11 -11.12
N CYS A 470 31.55 -0.43 -11.86
CA CYS A 470 31.97 -0.85 -13.19
C CYS A 470 32.71 -2.21 -13.23
N GLU A 471 33.21 -2.70 -12.10
CA GLU A 471 33.82 -4.04 -12.00
C GLU A 471 32.83 -5.19 -12.23
N LEU A 472 31.51 -4.92 -12.29
CA LEU A 472 30.55 -5.88 -12.82
C LEU A 472 30.96 -6.39 -14.21
N GLY A 473 31.61 -5.55 -15.03
CA GLY A 473 32.20 -5.92 -16.31
C GLY A 473 31.22 -6.46 -17.36
N THR A 474 31.74 -6.82 -18.53
CA THR A 474 30.94 -7.32 -19.65
C THR A 474 30.22 -8.66 -19.36
N ALA A 475 30.60 -9.36 -18.29
CA ALA A 475 30.02 -10.62 -17.87
C ALA A 475 28.74 -10.46 -17.01
N CYS A 476 28.29 -9.23 -16.72
CA CYS A 476 27.03 -8.97 -16.03
C CYS A 476 25.83 -9.50 -16.82
N ARG A 477 25.06 -10.43 -16.25
CA ARG A 477 23.98 -11.13 -16.98
C ARG A 477 22.67 -10.35 -17.08
N PHE A 478 22.45 -9.36 -16.22
CA PHE A 478 21.20 -8.60 -16.13
C PHE A 478 21.17 -7.25 -16.87
N PHE A 479 22.11 -7.00 -17.80
CA PHE A 479 22.17 -5.74 -18.57
C PHE A 479 20.87 -5.42 -19.34
N ILE A 480 20.22 -6.44 -19.88
CA ILE A 480 19.00 -6.30 -20.68
C ILE A 480 17.72 -6.39 -19.84
N THR A 481 17.78 -6.80 -18.58
CA THR A 481 16.58 -6.97 -17.74
C THR A 481 16.38 -5.83 -16.75
N LEU A 482 17.47 -5.15 -16.34
CA LEU A 482 17.40 -4.13 -15.30
C LEU A 482 16.59 -2.91 -15.73
N GLU A 483 15.50 -2.64 -15.02
CA GLU A 483 14.63 -1.48 -15.23
C GLU A 483 14.77 -0.40 -14.17
N TYR A 484 15.25 -0.76 -12.98
CA TYR A 484 15.43 0.14 -11.83
C TYR A 484 16.81 -0.02 -11.21
N LEU A 485 17.55 1.09 -11.11
CA LEU A 485 18.84 1.14 -10.43
C LEU A 485 18.90 2.32 -9.48
N ASN A 486 19.23 2.05 -8.22
CA ASN A 486 19.45 3.08 -7.21
C ASN A 486 20.85 2.97 -6.60
N LEU A 487 21.70 3.94 -6.95
CA LEU A 487 23.04 4.19 -6.44
C LEU A 487 23.12 5.55 -5.72
N SER A 488 21.99 6.07 -5.24
CA SER A 488 21.98 7.33 -4.50
C SER A 488 22.87 7.23 -3.25
N HIS A 489 23.66 8.25 -2.99
CA HIS A 489 24.62 8.34 -1.89
C HIS A 489 25.74 7.28 -1.93
N VAL A 490 25.98 6.65 -3.07
CA VAL A 490 27.17 5.83 -3.32
C VAL A 490 28.25 6.70 -3.96
N LYS A 491 29.50 6.58 -3.50
CA LYS A 491 30.63 7.25 -4.14
C LYS A 491 30.92 6.57 -5.48
N THR A 492 30.52 7.21 -6.57
CA THR A 492 30.71 6.72 -7.95
C THR A 492 31.84 7.50 -8.63
N ASN A 493 32.61 6.82 -9.49
CA ASN A 493 33.65 7.42 -10.31
C ASN A 493 33.18 7.54 -11.78
N ILE A 494 34.03 8.14 -12.64
CA ILE A 494 33.70 8.34 -14.06
C ILE A 494 33.47 7.02 -14.81
N ASN A 495 34.20 5.96 -14.45
CA ASN A 495 34.06 4.64 -15.06
C ASN A 495 32.73 3.99 -14.67
N ASP A 496 32.27 4.17 -13.42
CA ASP A 496 30.95 3.71 -12.97
C ASP A 496 29.83 4.35 -13.79
N LEU A 497 29.94 5.65 -14.07
CA LEU A 497 28.97 6.37 -14.91
C LEU A 497 29.03 5.90 -16.36
N ALA A 498 30.23 5.80 -16.94
CA ALA A 498 30.45 5.32 -18.30
C ALA A 498 29.87 3.91 -18.51
N TYR A 499 29.91 3.09 -17.47
CA TYR A 499 29.42 1.71 -17.48
C TYR A 499 27.88 1.63 -17.53
N LEU A 500 27.15 2.67 -17.12
CA LEU A 500 25.69 2.66 -17.12
C LEU A 500 25.07 2.54 -18.52
N LYS A 501 25.80 2.93 -19.57
CA LYS A 501 25.35 2.82 -20.98
C LYS A 501 25.03 1.38 -21.42
N PHE A 502 25.55 0.39 -20.70
CA PHE A 502 25.31 -1.02 -21.01
C PHE A 502 23.91 -1.51 -20.58
N PHE A 503 23.20 -0.79 -19.69
CA PHE A 503 21.85 -1.16 -19.25
C PHE A 503 20.77 -0.64 -20.20
N LYS A 504 20.37 -1.47 -21.17
CA LYS A 504 19.48 -1.06 -22.28
C LYS A 504 18.03 -0.78 -21.89
N ASN A 505 17.52 -1.45 -20.85
CA ASN A 505 16.11 -1.37 -20.44
C ASN A 505 15.90 -0.53 -19.18
N LEU A 506 16.91 0.24 -18.75
CA LEU A 506 16.86 1.03 -17.53
C LEU A 506 15.83 2.16 -17.66
N LYS A 507 14.76 2.14 -16.86
CA LYS A 507 13.69 3.15 -16.87
C LYS A 507 13.87 4.18 -15.74
N ASN A 508 14.36 3.74 -14.59
CA ASN A 508 14.53 4.56 -13.39
C ASN A 508 15.97 4.46 -12.89
N LEU A 509 16.62 5.62 -12.72
CA LEU A 509 17.99 5.72 -12.24
C LEU A 509 18.11 6.80 -11.16
N TYR A 510 18.76 6.44 -10.04
CA TYR A 510 19.07 7.35 -8.94
C TYR A 510 20.56 7.31 -8.65
N ILE A 511 21.26 8.45 -8.74
CA ILE A 511 22.70 8.57 -8.50
C ILE A 511 22.97 9.85 -7.71
N SER A 512 24.00 9.85 -6.87
CA SER A 512 24.55 11.08 -6.28
C SER A 512 25.81 11.53 -7.03
N LEU A 513 25.78 12.76 -7.54
CA LEU A 513 26.93 13.41 -8.18
C LEU A 513 27.56 14.36 -7.16
N SER A 514 28.46 13.85 -6.31
CA SER A 514 29.10 14.67 -5.27
C SER A 514 30.41 15.31 -5.70
N ASP A 515 31.11 14.81 -6.72
CA ASP A 515 32.52 15.17 -6.95
C ASP A 515 32.89 15.41 -8.43
N PHE A 516 31.92 15.61 -9.32
CA PHE A 516 32.18 15.87 -10.74
C PHE A 516 32.30 17.37 -11.00
N TYR A 517 33.52 17.82 -11.33
CA TYR A 517 33.71 19.10 -12.01
C TYR A 517 32.99 19.01 -13.37
N LEU A 518 32.11 19.98 -13.65
CA LEU A 518 31.22 20.08 -14.81
C LEU A 518 31.95 20.25 -16.17
N SER A 519 33.18 19.76 -16.32
CA SER A 519 33.97 19.84 -17.55
C SER A 519 33.85 18.61 -18.46
N GLU A 520 33.24 17.51 -18.01
CA GLU A 520 33.07 16.28 -18.82
C GLU A 520 31.59 16.07 -19.20
N ASN A 521 31.08 16.96 -20.07
CA ASN A 521 29.67 16.98 -20.53
C ASN A 521 29.26 15.82 -21.46
N PHE A 522 30.13 14.85 -21.75
CA PHE A 522 29.88 13.84 -22.78
C PHE A 522 29.09 12.60 -22.32
N PHE A 523 29.03 12.31 -21.02
CA PHE A 523 28.43 11.03 -20.56
C PHE A 523 26.91 11.06 -20.41
N TYR A 524 26.30 12.24 -20.31
CA TYR A 524 24.87 12.37 -20.05
C TYR A 524 23.99 12.11 -21.27
N VAL A 525 24.55 12.25 -22.48
CA VAL A 525 23.82 12.14 -23.77
C VAL A 525 23.48 10.68 -24.12
N LEU A 526 24.12 9.69 -23.49
CA LEU A 526 24.00 8.27 -23.87
C LEU A 526 23.07 7.42 -22.99
N LEU A 527 22.40 8.00 -21.99
CA LEU A 527 21.60 7.22 -21.04
C LEU A 527 20.10 7.26 -21.40
N PRO A 528 19.42 6.10 -21.59
CA PRO A 528 17.99 6.03 -21.91
C PRO A 528 17.14 6.29 -20.64
N ILE A 529 17.15 7.51 -20.09
CA ILE A 529 16.53 7.81 -18.79
C ILE A 529 15.17 8.51 -18.96
N LYS A 530 14.12 7.98 -18.34
CA LYS A 530 12.80 8.65 -18.25
C LYS A 530 12.67 9.63 -17.08
N LYS A 531 13.50 9.54 -16.03
CA LYS A 531 13.50 10.47 -14.88
C LYS A 531 14.89 10.60 -14.22
N PHE A 532 15.38 11.83 -14.08
CA PHE A 532 16.62 12.18 -13.37
C PHE A 532 16.28 12.99 -12.11
N PHE A 533 16.86 12.65 -10.96
CA PHE A 533 16.68 13.40 -9.71
C PHE A 533 18.04 13.82 -9.13
N LYS A 534 18.35 15.12 -9.20
CA LYS A 534 19.43 15.75 -8.43
C LYS A 534 18.83 16.29 -7.14
N LYS A 535 19.21 15.74 -5.98
CA LYS A 535 18.87 16.37 -4.69
C LYS A 535 19.93 17.44 -4.41
N ASN A 536 19.53 18.70 -4.55
CA ASN A 536 20.37 19.88 -4.32
C ASN A 536 21.11 19.81 -2.97
N LEU A 537 22.44 19.91 -3.01
CA LEU A 537 23.13 20.93 -2.20
C LEU A 537 22.64 22.29 -2.71
N PHE A 538 22.20 23.17 -1.82
CA PHE A 538 21.76 24.53 -2.13
C PHE A 538 22.89 25.30 -2.85
N ILE A 539 22.93 25.24 -4.18
CA ILE A 539 23.52 26.26 -5.05
C ILE A 539 22.63 26.32 -6.29
N GLU A 540 21.92 27.44 -6.45
CA GLU A 540 21.20 27.79 -7.68
C GLU A 540 22.18 27.75 -8.86
N THR A 541 22.12 26.68 -9.64
CA THR A 541 22.67 26.64 -10.99
C THR A 541 21.57 26.17 -11.92
N ASN A 542 21.25 27.05 -12.88
CA ASN A 542 20.13 27.02 -13.82
C ASN A 542 19.76 25.62 -14.33
N SER A 543 18.58 25.14 -13.90
CA SER A 543 17.90 23.94 -14.40
C SER A 543 17.51 24.00 -15.89
N THR A 544 17.65 25.17 -16.52
CA THR A 544 17.40 25.40 -17.95
C THR A 544 18.58 25.04 -18.86
N MET A 545 19.81 24.95 -18.36
CA MET A 545 20.96 24.56 -19.19
C MET A 545 21.07 23.04 -19.39
N VAL A 546 20.72 22.24 -18.37
CA VAL A 546 20.83 20.77 -18.45
C VAL A 546 19.74 20.16 -19.34
N SER A 547 18.54 20.74 -19.35
CA SER A 547 17.44 20.27 -20.21
C SER A 547 17.61 20.63 -21.69
N LYS A 548 18.34 21.72 -22.00
CA LYS A 548 18.72 22.06 -23.38
C LYS A 548 19.75 21.09 -23.96
N TYR A 549 20.75 20.70 -23.18
CA TYR A 549 21.79 19.78 -23.65
C TYR A 549 21.31 18.34 -23.92
N ILE A 550 20.24 17.88 -23.25
CA ILE A 550 19.66 16.55 -23.49
C ILE A 550 18.76 16.52 -24.74
N TYR A 551 18.24 17.67 -25.17
CA TYR A 551 17.33 17.76 -26.31
C TYR A 551 18.00 18.12 -27.64
N GLU A 552 19.22 18.66 -27.64
CA GLU A 552 19.86 19.16 -28.86
C GLU A 552 20.63 18.11 -29.68
N GLU A 553 20.80 16.87 -29.21
CA GLU A 553 21.46 15.80 -30.01
C GLU A 553 20.75 14.45 -29.95
N ASN A 554 19.50 14.40 -30.39
CA ASN A 554 18.86 13.14 -30.78
C ASN A 554 18.41 13.21 -32.26
N PRO A 555 19.32 13.07 -33.25
CA PRO A 555 18.95 12.88 -34.63
C PRO A 555 18.81 11.38 -34.89
N ASN A 556 17.68 10.78 -34.51
CA ASN A 556 17.17 9.55 -35.10
C ASN A 556 15.77 9.26 -34.55
N ASP A 557 14.78 9.93 -35.13
CA ASP A 557 13.49 9.32 -35.43
C ASP A 557 13.02 9.96 -36.74
N GLY A 558 13.36 9.28 -37.83
CA GLY A 558 12.85 9.59 -39.15
C GLY A 558 11.36 9.29 -39.22
N PHE A 559 10.62 10.27 -39.71
CA PHE A 559 9.29 10.19 -40.31
C PHE A 559 8.91 8.79 -40.83
N PHE A 560 7.92 8.14 -40.24
CA PHE A 560 6.56 7.86 -40.79
C PHE A 560 5.72 7.05 -39.79
#